data_AF-A0A959N448-F1
#
_entry.id   AF-A0A959N448-F1
#
_cell.length_a   1.000
_cell.length_b   1.000
_cell.length_c   1.000
_cell.angle_alpha   90.00
_cell.angle_beta   90.00
_cell.angle_gamma   90.00
#
_symmetry.space_group_name_H-M   'P 1'
#
loop_
_entity.id
_entity.type
_entity.pdbx_description
1 polymer ?
#
loop_
_entity_poly.entity_id
_entity_poly.type
_entity_poly.pdbx_seq_one_letter_code
_entity_poly.pdbx_strand_id
1 'polypeptide(L)'
;MPSDLQNARTFFLVSAIVNILAFMGWGTTTLIGGIATCGIGCLTGFLPVINIVSCIMDFIAYNKLNTLNQKGTFSTIQTAAIFQIVTIVTGNVVSFVFGILTISNLNKEEIKTYLTEKDIY
;
A
#
# COMPACT_ATOMS: atom_id res chain seq x y z
N MET A 1 -5.74 -11.65 -17.89
CA MET A 1 -5.29 -11.40 -16.51
C MET A 1 -6.25 -12.13 -15.59
N PRO A 2 -5.80 -12.87 -14.58
CA PRO A 2 -6.70 -13.47 -13.58
C PRO A 2 -7.55 -12.38 -12.93
N SER A 3 -8.83 -12.66 -12.67
CA SER A 3 -9.74 -11.74 -11.96
C SER A 3 -9.17 -11.26 -10.62
N ASP A 4 -8.42 -12.14 -9.94
CA ASP A 4 -7.72 -11.84 -8.69
C ASP A 4 -6.62 -10.77 -8.83
N LEU A 5 -5.94 -10.71 -9.98
CA LEU A 5 -4.93 -9.67 -10.27
C LEU A 5 -5.59 -8.31 -10.56
N GLN A 6 -6.76 -8.34 -11.20
CA GLN A 6 -7.56 -7.15 -11.47
C GLN A 6 -8.15 -6.58 -10.16
N ASN A 7 -8.57 -7.45 -9.25
CA ASN A 7 -8.99 -7.08 -7.90
C ASN A 7 -7.83 -6.50 -7.09
N ALA A 8 -6.64 -7.12 -7.12
CA ALA A 8 -5.44 -6.60 -6.47
C ALA A 8 -5.10 -5.18 -6.95
N ARG A 9 -5.19 -4.92 -8.26
CA ARG A 9 -5.00 -3.58 -8.84
C ARG A 9 -5.97 -2.54 -8.23
N THR A 10 -7.25 -2.89 -8.12
CA THR A 10 -8.24 -2.01 -7.48
C THR A 10 -7.93 -1.81 -6.00
N PHE A 11 -7.51 -2.85 -5.29
CA PHE A 11 -7.11 -2.77 -3.88
C PHE A 11 -5.91 -1.83 -3.66
N PHE A 12 -4.90 -1.85 -4.54
CA PHE A 12 -3.80 -0.89 -4.49
C PHE A 12 -4.27 0.55 -4.69
N LEU A 13 -5.16 0.80 -5.65
CA LEU A 13 -5.65 2.16 -5.92
C LEU A 13 -6.47 2.69 -4.73
N VAL A 14 -7.38 1.87 -4.20
CA VAL A 14 -8.20 2.25 -3.03
C VAL A 14 -7.32 2.43 -1.80
N SER A 15 -6.36 1.54 -1.55
CA SER A 15 -5.38 1.70 -0.46
C SER A 15 -4.57 2.98 -0.58
N ALA A 16 -4.12 3.34 -1.79
CA ALA A 16 -3.37 4.57 -2.03
C ALA A 16 -4.18 5.82 -1.64
N ILE A 17 -5.48 5.85 -1.98
CA ILE A 17 -6.40 6.95 -1.62
C ILE A 17 -6.57 7.01 -0.10
N VAL A 18 -6.82 5.87 0.55
CA VAL A 18 -7.00 5.82 2.01
C VAL A 18 -5.72 6.23 2.74
N ASN A 19 -4.55 5.82 2.25
CA ASN A 19 -3.25 6.23 2.79
C ASN A 19 -3.01 7.74 2.66
N ILE A 20 -3.40 8.37 1.55
CA ILE A 20 -3.36 9.83 1.39
C ILE A 20 -4.31 10.53 2.37
N LEU A 21 -5.54 10.03 2.51
CA LEU A 21 -6.50 10.61 3.45
C LEU A 21 -6.02 10.46 4.91
N ALA A 22 -5.46 9.31 5.26
CA ALA A 22 -4.85 9.07 6.57
C ALA A 22 -3.63 9.98 6.79
N PHE A 23 -2.80 10.22 5.76
CA PHE A 23 -1.70 11.19 5.83
C PHE A 23 -2.22 12.61 6.09
N MET A 24 -3.26 13.06 5.38
CA MET A 24 -3.85 14.38 5.61
C MET A 24 -4.50 14.49 7.00
N GLY A 25 -5.17 13.44 7.47
CA GLY A 25 -5.75 13.36 8.80
C GLY A 25 -4.69 13.46 9.90
N TRP A 26 -3.64 12.63 9.82
CA TRP A 26 -2.53 12.68 10.77
C TRP A 26 -1.70 13.96 10.65
N GLY A 27 -1.47 14.47 9.44
CA GLY A 27 -0.73 15.72 9.22
C GLY A 27 -1.43 16.92 9.85
N THR A 28 -2.75 17.00 9.72
CA THR A 28 -3.56 18.07 10.33
C THR A 28 -3.62 17.94 11.85
N THR A 29 -3.80 16.74 12.40
CA THR A 29 -3.79 16.54 13.86
C THR A 29 -2.41 16.81 14.48
N THR A 30 -1.33 16.50 13.76
CA THR A 30 0.04 16.81 14.19
C THR A 30 0.29 18.32 14.22
N LEU A 31 -0.17 19.07 13.20
CA LEU A 31 -0.06 20.53 13.16
C LEU A 31 -0.90 21.21 14.26
N ILE A 32 -2.16 20.83 14.40
CA ILE A 32 -3.07 21.39 15.41
C ILE A 32 -2.59 21.00 16.81
N GLY A 33 -2.23 19.74 17.00
CA GLY A 33 -1.66 19.22 18.25
C GLY A 33 -0.34 19.90 18.59
N GLY A 34 0.53 20.17 17.61
CA GLY A 34 1.79 20.90 17.80
C GLY A 34 1.56 22.32 18.32
N ILE A 35 0.57 23.03 17.77
CA ILE A 35 0.21 24.38 18.25
C ILE A 35 -0.45 24.31 19.63
N ALA A 36 -1.35 23.34 19.86
CA ALA A 36 -2.10 23.21 21.10
C ALA A 36 -1.28 22.70 22.29
N THR A 37 -0.21 21.92 22.04
CA THR A 37 0.62 21.28 23.07
C THR A 37 2.02 21.88 23.17
N CYS A 38 2.22 23.11 22.68
CA CYS A 38 3.51 23.82 22.72
C CYS A 38 4.67 22.99 22.10
N GLY A 39 4.42 22.33 20.98
CA GLY A 39 5.44 21.61 20.19
C GLY A 39 5.54 20.11 20.46
N ILE A 40 4.91 19.57 21.51
CA ILE A 40 4.94 18.11 21.80
C ILE A 40 4.22 17.31 20.71
N GLY A 41 3.12 17.85 20.18
CA GLY A 41 2.37 17.26 19.07
C GLY A 41 3.17 17.14 17.78
N CYS A 42 4.29 17.86 17.62
CA CYS A 42 5.19 17.67 16.47
C CYS A 42 5.99 16.36 16.55
N LEU A 43 6.13 15.74 17.72
CA LEU A 43 6.82 14.46 17.89
C LEU A 43 6.08 13.30 17.21
N THR A 44 4.75 13.41 17.06
CA THR A 44 3.95 12.42 16.32
C THR A 44 4.00 12.64 14.81
N GLY A 45 4.72 13.65 14.31
CA GLY A 45 4.83 13.95 12.87
C GLY A 45 5.58 12.90 12.05
N PHE A 46 6.24 11.93 12.69
CA PHE A 46 6.86 10.80 12.01
C PHE A 46 5.84 9.71 11.60
N LEU A 47 4.75 9.53 12.35
CA LEU A 47 3.69 8.55 12.05
C LEU A 47 3.13 8.66 10.62
N PRO A 48 2.78 9.85 10.09
CA PRO A 48 2.24 9.97 8.74
C PRO A 48 3.22 9.58 7.62
N VAL A 49 4.54 9.52 7.87
CA VAL A 49 5.56 9.18 6.86
C VAL A 49 5.32 7.78 6.29
N ILE A 50 4.91 6.82 7.13
CA ILE A 50 4.62 5.43 6.74
C ILE A 50 3.49 5.39 5.69
N ASN A 51 2.47 6.24 5.85
CA ASN A 51 1.33 6.28 4.94
C ASN A 51 1.69 6.86 3.57
N ILE A 52 2.58 7.87 3.52
CA ILE A 52 3.11 8.38 2.25
C ILE A 52 3.93 7.32 1.52
N VAL A 53 4.83 6.63 2.23
CA VAL A 53 5.68 5.59 1.62
C VAL A 53 4.81 4.45 1.10
N SER A 54 3.81 4.01 1.88
CA SER A 54 2.86 2.99 1.43
C SER A 54 2.04 3.46 0.22
N CYS A 55 1.61 4.72 0.17
CA CYS A 55 0.88 5.28 -0.96
C CYS A 55 1.73 5.27 -2.25
N ILE A 56 3.00 5.66 -2.17
CA ILE A 56 3.92 5.64 -3.31
C ILE A 56 4.10 4.20 -3.82
N MET A 57 4.31 3.25 -2.90
CA MET A 57 4.44 1.83 -3.25
C MET A 57 3.17 1.26 -3.88
N ASP A 58 1.99 1.67 -3.41
CA ASP A 58 0.70 1.29 -3.98
C ASP A 58 0.54 1.80 -5.42
N PHE A 59 0.93 3.05 -5.71
CA PHE A 59 0.91 3.59 -7.07
C PHE A 59 1.92 2.90 -8.00
N ILE A 60 3.11 2.54 -7.50
CA ILE A 60 4.10 1.80 -8.27
C ILE A 60 3.56 0.40 -8.59
N ALA A 61 3.00 -0.31 -7.61
CA ALA A 61 2.40 -1.63 -7.80
C ALA A 61 1.22 -1.57 -8.78
N TYR A 62 0.37 -0.54 -8.68
CA TYR A 62 -0.71 -0.30 -9.63
C TYR A 62 -0.21 -0.12 -11.07
N ASN A 63 0.82 0.71 -11.28
CA ASN A 63 1.38 0.94 -12.60
C ASN A 63 2.05 -0.31 -13.18
N LYS A 64 2.77 -1.08 -12.36
CA LYS A 64 3.39 -2.35 -12.79
C LYS A 64 2.35 -3.40 -13.13
N LEU A 65 1.27 -3.50 -12.35
CA LEU A 65 0.12 -4.35 -12.68
C LEU A 65 -0.56 -3.89 -13.97
N ASN A 66 -0.65 -2.59 -14.24
CA ASN A 66 -1.26 -2.10 -15.48
C ASN A 66 -0.42 -2.38 -16.74
N THR A 67 0.91 -2.39 -16.61
CA THR A 67 1.83 -2.58 -17.75
C THR A 67 2.27 -4.03 -17.97
N LEU A 68 2.26 -4.91 -16.95
CA LEU A 68 2.56 -6.36 -17.06
C LEU A 68 3.85 -6.72 -17.84
N ASN A 69 4.84 -5.83 -17.91
CA ASN A 69 5.92 -5.96 -18.90
C ASN A 69 7.33 -5.82 -18.31
N GLN A 70 7.52 -5.96 -16.99
CA GLN A 70 8.83 -5.81 -16.36
C GLN A 70 9.12 -6.88 -15.31
N LYS A 71 10.28 -7.56 -15.46
CA LYS A 71 10.85 -8.46 -14.45
C LYS A 71 10.87 -7.80 -13.07
N GLY A 72 10.54 -8.56 -12.02
CA GLY A 72 10.45 -8.04 -10.64
C GLY A 72 9.12 -7.35 -10.29
N THR A 73 8.09 -7.49 -11.12
CA THR A 73 6.73 -7.03 -10.77
C THR A 73 6.20 -7.78 -9.55
N PHE A 74 6.46 -9.10 -9.44
CA PHE A 74 6.06 -9.88 -8.28
C PHE A 74 6.64 -9.34 -6.97
N SER A 75 7.95 -9.13 -6.91
CA SER A 75 8.63 -8.55 -5.73
C SER A 75 8.10 -7.15 -5.38
N THR A 76 7.78 -6.33 -6.40
CA THR A 76 7.25 -4.98 -6.18
C THR A 76 5.85 -5.00 -5.59
N ILE A 77 4.97 -5.87 -6.11
CA ILE A 77 3.59 -6.03 -5.62
C ILE A 77 3.61 -6.61 -4.20
N GLN A 78 4.48 -7.60 -3.94
CA GLN A 78 4.64 -8.18 -2.61
C GLN A 78 5.12 -7.12 -1.60
N THR A 79 6.12 -6.32 -1.97
CA THR A 79 6.64 -5.25 -1.12
C THR A 79 5.56 -4.19 -0.85
N ALA A 80 4.79 -3.79 -1.86
CA ALA A 80 3.68 -2.86 -1.67
C ALA A 80 2.60 -3.42 -0.73
N ALA A 81 2.23 -4.70 -0.88
CA ALA A 81 1.27 -5.34 0.02
C ALA A 81 1.78 -5.44 1.47
N ILE A 82 3.08 -5.63 1.67
CA ILE A 82 3.69 -5.57 3.02
C ILE A 82 3.58 -4.15 3.60
N PHE A 83 3.88 -3.12 2.82
CA PHE A 83 3.70 -1.73 3.28
C PHE A 83 2.25 -1.42 3.65
N GLN A 84 1.28 -1.92 2.88
CA GLN A 84 -0.14 -1.82 3.25
C GLN A 84 -0.44 -2.46 4.61
N ILE A 85 0.15 -3.63 4.90
CA ILE A 85 0.01 -4.27 6.21
C ILE A 85 0.62 -3.40 7.33
N VAL A 86 1.79 -2.82 7.08
CA VAL A 86 2.49 -1.96 8.06
C VAL A 86 1.74 -0.66 8.36
N THR A 87 0.86 -0.20 7.47
CA THR A 87 0.02 1.00 7.72
C THR A 87 -0.92 0.86 8.92
N ILE A 88 -1.12 -0.36 9.45
CA ILE A 88 -1.85 -0.59 10.71
C ILE A 88 -1.26 0.17 11.91
N VAL A 89 0.05 0.45 11.90
CA VAL A 89 0.74 1.24 12.93
C VAL A 89 0.20 2.68 12.99
N THR A 90 -0.37 3.16 11.89
CA THR A 90 -1.03 4.48 11.81
C THR A 90 -2.55 4.39 11.99
N GLY A 91 -3.10 3.21 12.28
CA GLY A 91 -4.53 2.96 12.42
C GLY A 91 -5.29 2.71 11.11
N ASN A 92 -4.60 2.54 9.98
CA ASN A 92 -5.23 2.28 8.69
C ASN A 92 -5.61 0.80 8.52
N VAL A 93 -6.74 0.41 9.10
CA VAL A 93 -7.26 -0.97 9.04
C VAL A 93 -7.67 -1.39 7.62
N VAL A 94 -8.12 -0.45 6.80
CA VAL A 94 -8.59 -0.73 5.43
C VAL A 94 -7.44 -1.16 4.53
N SER A 95 -6.34 -0.40 4.52
CA SER A 95 -5.14 -0.77 3.78
C SER A 95 -4.54 -2.08 4.30
N PHE A 96 -4.57 -2.31 5.63
CA PHE A 96 -4.14 -3.58 6.21
C PHE A 96 -4.91 -4.80 5.65
N VAL A 97 -6.24 -4.73 5.60
CA VAL A 97 -7.07 -5.81 5.04
C VAL A 97 -6.75 -6.04 3.57
N PHE A 98 -6.59 -4.97 2.78
CA PHE A 98 -6.23 -5.08 1.37
C PHE A 98 -4.83 -5.67 1.14
N GLY A 99 -3.87 -5.38 2.02
CA GLY A 99 -2.54 -5.97 1.98
C GLY A 99 -2.57 -7.49 2.20
N ILE A 100 -3.35 -7.94 3.20
CA ILE A 100 -3.53 -9.37 3.48
C ILE A 100 -4.20 -10.08 2.31
N LEU A 101 -5.28 -9.52 1.76
CA LEU A 101 -5.98 -10.10 0.62
C LEU A 101 -5.07 -10.19 -0.60
N THR A 102 -4.24 -9.18 -0.83
CA THR A 102 -3.30 -9.15 -1.94
C THR A 102 -2.19 -10.18 -1.79
N ILE A 103 -1.60 -10.34 -0.59
CA ILE A 103 -0.62 -11.41 -0.32
C ILE A 103 -1.26 -12.79 -0.48
N SER A 104 -2.47 -12.98 0.04
CA SER A 104 -3.21 -14.25 -0.09
C SER A 104 -3.45 -14.60 -1.57
N ASN A 105 -3.87 -13.63 -2.38
CA ASN A 105 -4.05 -13.82 -3.82
C ASN A 105 -2.74 -14.11 -4.55
N LEU A 106 -1.64 -13.40 -4.22
CA LEU A 106 -0.31 -13.65 -4.79
C LEU A 106 0.25 -15.04 -4.44
N ASN A 107 -0.19 -15.63 -3.33
CA ASN A 107 0.31 -16.94 -2.90
C ASN A 107 -0.41 -18.11 -3.58
N LYS A 108 -1.52 -17.88 -4.29
CA LYS A 108 -2.24 -18.90 -5.08
C LYS A 108 -1.34 -19.42 -6.21
N GLU A 109 -1.31 -20.75 -6.38
CA GLU A 109 -0.50 -21.40 -7.42
C GLU A 109 -0.86 -20.92 -8.83
N GLU A 110 -2.15 -20.69 -9.11
CA GLU A 110 -2.61 -20.16 -10.41
C GLU A 110 -1.95 -18.83 -10.79
N ILE A 111 -1.73 -17.95 -9.81
CA ILE A 111 -1.12 -16.64 -10.03
C ILE A 111 0.40 -16.78 -10.17
N LYS A 112 1.04 -17.65 -9.41
CA LYS A 112 2.47 -17.94 -9.57
C LYS A 112 2.77 -18.53 -10.94
N THR A 113 1.96 -19.48 -11.40
CA THR A 113 2.08 -20.09 -12.73
C THR A 113 1.88 -19.04 -13.81
N TYR A 114 0.84 -18.20 -13.71
CA TYR A 114 0.60 -17.11 -14.67
C TYR A 114 1.74 -16.08 -14.73
N LEU A 115 2.33 -15.71 -13.58
CA LEU A 115 3.44 -14.77 -13.52
C LEU A 115 4.76 -15.37 -14.03
N THR A 116 4.95 -16.68 -13.85
CA THR A 116 6.10 -17.43 -14.37
C THR A 116 6.00 -17.61 -15.89
N GLU A 117 4.81 -17.93 -16.41
CA GLU A 117 4.53 -18.03 -17.85
C GLU A 117 4.74 -16.70 -18.59
N LYS A 118 4.59 -15.59 -17.87
CA LYS A 118 4.80 -14.24 -18.41
C LYS A 118 6.23 -13.72 -18.18
N ASP A 119 7.14 -14.51 -17.61
CA ASP A 119 8.54 -14.16 -17.30
C ASP A 119 8.66 -12.88 -16.43
N ILE A 120 7.70 -12.66 -15.51
CA ILE A 120 7.60 -11.47 -14.65
C ILE A 120 7.95 -11.76 -13.17
N TYR A 121 8.20 -13.03 -12.84
CA TYR A 121 8.53 -13.51 -11.50
C TYR A 121 9.88 -12.98 -11.01
#